data_AF-W7X6P9-F1
#
_entry.id   AF-W7X6P9-F1
#
_cell.length_a   1.000
_cell.length_b   1.000
_cell.length_c   1.000
_cell.angle_alpha   90.00
_cell.angle_beta   90.00
_cell.angle_gamma   90.00
#
_symmetry.space_group_name_H-M   'P 1'
#
loop_
_entity.id
_entity.type
_entity.pdbx_description
1 polymer ?
#
loop_
_entity_poly.entity_id
_entity_poly.type
_entity_poly.pdbx_seq_one_letter_code
_entity_poly.pdbx_strand_id
1 'polypeptide(L)'
;MKFLNYDLFSSEFYFNIEGQQKKRGTIPGFTLSLIAATTIVSYFFYLLYLYVNNQIDPKFRSQSFIVDERIDVSLTQDLVGFKFAYNSTMSIDTYQILQNKTFIVYVIQFFQYDNNATEMLYLDVIQCTNPQLQGFNCIDFSKANNYTLAFDNNNNIFSQLQINIYGCRDLDNIKTTVPNNCAAQSEINDVIDQINIFKRRHWAIYLNFYRNG
;
A
#
# COMPACT_ATOMS: atom_id res chain seq x y z
N MET A 1 4.72 -50.97 -32.44
CA MET A 1 5.21 -49.57 -32.40
C MET A 1 5.23 -49.11 -30.94
N LYS A 2 6.41 -48.86 -30.35
CA LYS A 2 6.57 -48.55 -28.90
C LYS A 2 6.00 -47.19 -28.48
N PHE A 3 5.75 -46.29 -29.42
CA PHE A 3 5.32 -44.90 -29.15
C PHE A 3 3.87 -44.76 -28.67
N LEU A 4 3.00 -45.72 -28.97
CA LEU A 4 1.60 -45.72 -28.53
C LEU A 4 1.46 -45.87 -26.99
N ASN A 5 2.53 -46.26 -26.29
CA ASN A 5 2.54 -46.31 -24.83
C ASN A 5 2.56 -44.91 -24.19
N TYR A 6 2.90 -43.86 -24.95
CA TYR A 6 2.91 -42.46 -24.49
C TYR A 6 1.60 -41.72 -24.76
N ASP A 7 0.54 -42.44 -25.17
CA ASP A 7 -0.81 -41.91 -25.24
C ASP A 7 -1.37 -41.69 -23.83
N LEU A 8 -1.40 -40.43 -23.37
CA LEU A 8 -1.93 -40.03 -22.06
C LEU A 8 -3.44 -40.26 -21.96
N PHE A 9 -4.15 -40.28 -23.09
CA PHE A 9 -5.59 -40.49 -23.18
C PHE A 9 -5.98 -41.94 -23.44
N SER A 10 -5.02 -42.87 -23.37
CA SER A 10 -5.30 -44.30 -23.49
C SER A 10 -6.21 -44.77 -22.35
N SER A 11 -7.29 -45.46 -22.68
CA SER A 11 -8.20 -46.08 -21.71
C SER A 11 -7.86 -47.56 -21.49
N GLU A 12 -8.15 -48.04 -20.28
CA GLU A 12 -8.19 -49.48 -20.01
C GLU A 12 -9.48 -50.05 -20.60
N PHE A 13 -9.37 -51.12 -21.38
CA PHE A 13 -10.53 -51.86 -21.86
C PHE A 13 -10.49 -53.27 -21.28
N TYR A 14 -11.59 -53.69 -20.68
CA TYR A 14 -11.74 -55.00 -20.07
C TYR A 14 -12.22 -56.00 -21.13
N PHE A 15 -11.38 -56.97 -21.50
CA PHE A 15 -11.84 -58.23 -22.04
C PHE A 15 -11.69 -59.28 -20.96
N ASN A 16 -12.74 -60.07 -20.73
CA ASN A 16 -12.78 -61.12 -19.71
C ASN A 16 -11.98 -62.36 -20.17
N ILE A 17 -10.70 -62.15 -20.48
CA ILE A 17 -9.74 -63.18 -20.89
C ILE A 17 -8.58 -63.04 -19.89
N GLU A 18 -8.57 -63.93 -18.90
CA GLU A 18 -7.50 -64.22 -17.93
C GLU A 18 -6.42 -63.12 -17.73
N GLY A 19 -6.68 -62.21 -16.79
CA GLY A 19 -5.65 -61.71 -15.87
C GLY A 19 -4.66 -60.65 -16.34
N GLN A 20 -4.74 -60.10 -17.56
CA GLN A 20 -3.86 -58.99 -17.97
C GLN A 20 -4.62 -57.75 -18.44
N GLN A 21 -4.59 -56.69 -17.63
CA GLN A 21 -4.98 -55.34 -18.04
C GLN A 21 -3.98 -54.84 -19.09
N LYS A 22 -4.40 -54.76 -20.36
CA LYS A 22 -3.59 -54.17 -21.43
C LYS A 22 -4.17 -52.81 -21.80
N LYS A 23 -3.42 -51.75 -21.52
CA LYS A 23 -3.71 -50.39 -22.01
C LYS A 23 -3.45 -50.36 -23.52
N ARG A 24 -4.41 -49.92 -24.34
CA ARG A 24 -4.23 -49.78 -25.79
C ARG A 24 -4.16 -48.31 -26.15
N GLY A 25 -2.95 -47.87 -26.47
CA GLY A 25 -2.76 -46.55 -27.09
C GLY A 25 -3.38 -46.49 -28.46
N THR A 26 -3.98 -45.34 -28.76
CA THR A 26 -4.53 -45.03 -30.08
C THR A 26 -3.65 -43.98 -30.76
N ILE A 27 -3.55 -44.06 -32.08
CA ILE A 27 -2.85 -43.03 -32.88
C ILE A 27 -3.45 -41.63 -32.63
N PRO A 28 -4.78 -41.41 -32.65
CA PRO A 28 -5.35 -40.10 -32.34
C PRO A 28 -5.05 -39.64 -30.90
N GLY A 29 -5.12 -40.53 -29.91
CA GLY A 29 -4.77 -40.20 -28.52
C GLY A 29 -3.31 -39.79 -28.34
N PHE A 30 -2.39 -40.48 -29.03
CA PHE A 30 -0.98 -40.09 -29.07
C PHE A 30 -0.80 -38.70 -29.68
N THR A 31 -1.45 -38.39 -30.80
CA THR A 31 -1.35 -37.06 -31.42
C THR A 31 -1.88 -35.95 -30.51
N LEU A 32 -2.99 -36.20 -29.81
CA LEU A 32 -3.55 -35.24 -28.85
C LEU A 32 -2.61 -35.02 -27.65
N SER A 33 -2.00 -36.10 -27.16
CA SER A 33 -1.02 -36.06 -26.06
C SER A 33 0.20 -35.22 -26.44
N LEU A 34 0.70 -35.38 -27.67
CA LEU A 34 1.83 -34.61 -28.19
C LEU A 34 1.50 -33.11 -28.29
N ILE A 35 0.30 -32.77 -28.80
CA ILE A 35 -0.16 -31.38 -28.88
C ILE A 35 -0.25 -30.78 -27.48
N ALA A 36 -0.92 -31.45 -26.54
CA ALA A 36 -1.08 -30.96 -25.17
C ALA A 36 0.27 -30.73 -24.48
N ALA A 37 1.20 -31.69 -24.58
CA ALA A 37 2.55 -31.55 -24.03
C ALA A 37 3.30 -30.36 -24.64
N THR A 38 3.21 -30.19 -25.96
CA THR A 38 3.85 -29.07 -26.67
C THR A 38 3.26 -27.73 -26.23
N THR A 39 1.93 -27.64 -26.09
CA THR A 39 1.26 -26.42 -25.61
C THR A 39 1.71 -26.07 -24.20
N ILE A 40 1.76 -27.04 -23.27
CA ILE A 40 2.21 -26.83 -21.90
C ILE A 40 3.66 -26.32 -21.87
N VAL A 41 4.56 -26.98 -22.60
CA VAL A 41 5.98 -26.59 -22.65
C VAL A 41 6.15 -25.20 -23.27
N SER A 42 5.44 -24.90 -24.36
CA SER A 42 5.49 -23.58 -25.00
C SER A 42 5.00 -22.46 -24.07
N TYR A 43 3.92 -22.71 -23.34
CA TYR A 43 3.36 -21.75 -22.40
C TYR A 43 4.27 -21.53 -21.19
N PHE A 44 4.94 -22.59 -20.71
CA PHE A 44 5.94 -22.47 -19.65
C PHE A 44 7.12 -21.58 -20.06
N PHE A 45 7.68 -21.78 -21.27
CA PHE A 45 8.76 -20.92 -21.77
C PHE A 45 8.32 -19.47 -21.97
N TYR A 46 7.08 -19.26 -22.43
CA TYR A 46 6.50 -17.92 -22.53
C TYR A 46 6.43 -17.22 -21.16
N LEU A 47 5.93 -17.90 -20.12
CA LEU A 47 5.90 -17.35 -18.77
C LEU A 47 7.29 -17.05 -18.22
N LEU A 48 8.28 -17.92 -18.49
CA LEU A 48 9.67 -17.70 -18.07
C LEU A 48 10.27 -16.46 -18.75
N TYR A 49 9.98 -16.26 -20.05
CA TYR A 49 10.36 -15.05 -20.77
C TYR A 49 9.74 -13.79 -20.15
N LEU A 50 8.43 -13.80 -19.85
CA LEU A 50 7.79 -12.65 -19.19
C LEU A 50 8.39 -12.37 -17.80
N TYR A 51 8.71 -13.42 -17.04
CA TYR A 51 9.30 -13.30 -15.71
C TYR A 51 10.69 -12.65 -15.77
N VAL A 52 11.57 -13.12 -16.66
CA VAL A 52 12.93 -12.56 -16.81
C VAL A 52 12.90 -11.11 -17.31
N ASN A 53 11.90 -10.75 -18.11
CA ASN A 53 11.73 -9.38 -18.61
C ASN A 53 10.89 -8.48 -17.67
N ASN A 54 10.58 -8.92 -16.45
CA ASN A 54 9.77 -8.18 -15.47
C ASN A 54 8.41 -7.71 -16.03
N GLN A 55 7.82 -8.48 -16.95
CA GLN A 55 6.50 -8.20 -17.53
C GLN A 55 5.36 -8.87 -16.75
N ILE A 56 5.69 -9.55 -15.65
CA ILE A 56 4.74 -10.07 -14.67
C ILE A 56 4.98 -9.32 -13.38
N ASP A 57 3.98 -8.53 -12.96
CA ASP A 57 3.96 -8.01 -11.60
C ASP A 57 3.69 -9.19 -10.65
N PRO A 58 4.63 -9.52 -9.74
CA PRO A 58 4.34 -10.50 -8.71
C PRO A 58 3.16 -10.01 -7.89
N LYS A 59 2.07 -10.79 -7.90
CA LYS A 59 0.93 -10.51 -7.02
C LYS A 59 1.33 -10.87 -5.59
N PHE A 60 1.96 -9.93 -4.89
CA PHE A 60 2.27 -10.06 -3.47
C PHE A 60 0.96 -10.26 -2.70
N ARG A 61 0.78 -11.44 -2.10
CA ARG A 61 -0.25 -11.67 -1.09
C ARG A 61 0.40 -11.44 0.28
N SER A 62 0.43 -10.21 0.76
CA SER A 62 0.70 -9.95 2.17
C SER A 62 -0.52 -10.42 2.97
N GLN A 63 -0.39 -11.53 3.69
CA GLN A 63 -1.38 -11.94 4.68
C GLN A 63 -1.05 -11.16 5.96
N SER A 64 -1.93 -10.23 6.32
CA SER A 64 -1.88 -9.58 7.62
C SER A 64 -2.30 -10.60 8.68
N PHE A 65 -1.37 -11.07 9.50
CA PHE A 65 -1.71 -11.90 10.67
C PHE A 65 -2.10 -10.97 11.81
N ILE A 66 -3.30 -11.15 12.37
CA ILE A 66 -3.67 -10.51 13.64
C ILE A 66 -2.91 -11.27 14.72
N VAL A 67 -1.96 -10.61 15.38
CA VAL A 67 -1.25 -11.15 16.54
C VAL A 67 -2.04 -10.85 17.81
N ASP A 68 -2.11 -11.84 18.70
CA ASP A 68 -2.77 -11.72 20.01
C ASP A 68 -1.95 -10.89 21.02
N GLU A 69 -0.68 -10.64 20.73
CA GLU A 69 0.22 -9.86 21.58
C GLU A 69 0.11 -8.36 21.28
N ARG A 70 0.14 -7.56 22.35
CA ARG A 70 0.22 -6.09 22.27
C ARG A 70 1.51 -5.66 21.57
N ILE A 71 1.36 -4.80 20.58
CA ILE A 71 2.46 -4.16 19.87
C ILE A 71 2.52 -2.70 20.31
N ASP A 72 3.70 -2.26 20.77
CA ASP A 72 3.98 -0.86 21.06
C ASP A 72 5.17 -0.40 20.21
N VAL A 73 4.99 0.67 19.45
CA VAL A 73 6.09 1.38 18.76
C VAL A 73 6.26 2.74 19.41
N SER A 74 7.50 3.05 19.81
CA SER A 74 7.86 4.34 20.41
C SER A 74 7.69 5.47 19.39
N LEU A 75 7.07 6.56 19.81
CA LEU A 75 6.93 7.77 19.01
C LEU A 75 8.25 8.54 18.99
N THR A 76 8.97 8.45 17.87
CA THR A 76 10.21 9.21 17.63
C THR A 76 9.98 10.22 16.51
N GLN A 77 10.72 11.33 16.53
CA GLN A 77 10.56 12.39 15.53
C GLN A 77 10.82 11.91 14.09
N ASP A 78 11.65 10.88 13.92
CA ASP A 78 12.00 10.30 12.63
C ASP A 78 11.06 9.17 12.18
N LEU A 79 10.01 8.87 12.96
CA LEU A 79 9.11 7.74 12.70
C LEU A 79 8.27 7.93 11.44
N VAL A 80 7.80 9.15 11.19
CA VAL A 80 6.92 9.48 10.07
C VAL A 80 7.45 10.71 9.35
N GLY A 81 8.12 10.48 8.22
CA GLY A 81 8.49 11.51 7.26
C GLY A 81 7.50 11.54 6.09
N PHE A 82 6.98 12.71 5.75
CA PHE A 82 6.08 12.90 4.63
C PHE A 82 6.47 14.13 3.81
N LYS A 83 6.17 14.09 2.51
CA LYS A 83 6.37 15.21 1.60
C LYS A 83 5.26 15.22 0.58
N PHE A 84 4.71 16.39 0.31
CA PHE A 84 3.67 16.55 -0.69
C PHE A 84 4.30 17.06 -1.99
N ALA A 85 4.23 16.24 -3.04
CA ALA A 85 4.78 16.57 -4.35
C ALA A 85 3.86 17.54 -5.09
N TYR A 86 4.40 18.67 -5.54
CA TYR A 86 3.68 19.63 -6.37
C TYR A 86 3.80 19.26 -7.86
N ASN A 87 5.00 18.89 -8.29
CA ASN A 87 5.27 18.35 -9.62
C ASN A 87 6.30 17.21 -9.53
N SER A 88 6.77 16.69 -10.66
CA SER A 88 7.74 15.59 -10.69
C SER A 88 9.11 15.92 -10.07
N THR A 89 9.43 17.20 -9.87
CA THR A 89 10.77 17.66 -9.43
C THR A 89 10.76 18.45 -8.12
N MET A 90 9.60 18.91 -7.63
CA MET A 90 9.46 19.92 -6.58
C MET A 90 8.32 19.58 -5.61
N SER A 91 8.52 19.85 -4.32
CA SER A 91 7.47 19.74 -3.29
C SER A 91 6.70 21.03 -3.11
N ILE A 92 5.51 20.91 -2.53
CA ILE A 92 4.71 22.09 -2.18
C ILE A 92 5.43 22.96 -1.14
N ASP A 93 6.17 22.36 -0.20
CA ASP A 93 6.90 23.11 0.82
C ASP A 93 7.95 24.02 0.18
N THR A 94 8.69 23.49 -0.80
CA THR A 94 9.66 24.31 -1.56
C THR A 94 8.98 25.38 -2.40
N TYR A 95 7.81 25.08 -2.97
CA TYR A 95 7.04 26.05 -3.75
C TYR A 95 6.50 27.19 -2.88
N GLN A 96 5.99 26.88 -1.69
CA GLN A 96 5.52 27.86 -0.70
C GLN A 96 6.62 28.82 -0.27
N ILE A 97 7.83 28.30 -0.04
CA ILE A 97 9.00 29.11 0.29
C ILE A 97 9.36 30.03 -0.88
N LEU A 98 9.40 29.52 -2.12
CA LEU A 98 9.72 30.30 -3.32
C LEU A 98 8.72 31.44 -3.58
N GLN A 99 7.42 31.20 -3.32
CA GLN A 99 6.37 32.20 -3.50
C GLN A 99 6.16 33.10 -2.28
N ASN A 100 6.83 32.81 -1.16
CA ASN A 100 6.63 33.45 0.15
C ASN A 100 5.14 33.49 0.56
N LYS A 101 4.40 32.42 0.25
CA LYS A 101 2.96 32.27 0.49
C LYS A 101 2.65 30.84 0.89
N THR A 102 1.71 30.66 1.81
CA THR A 102 1.23 29.32 2.18
C THR A 102 0.00 28.97 1.35
N PHE A 103 0.05 27.82 0.68
CA PHE A 103 -1.05 27.29 -0.15
C PHE A 103 -1.78 26.17 0.57
N ILE A 104 -1.02 25.30 1.26
CA ILE A 104 -1.49 24.10 1.94
C ILE A 104 -1.04 24.13 3.40
N VAL A 105 -1.90 23.65 4.29
CA VAL A 105 -1.62 23.50 5.72
C VAL A 105 -1.89 22.06 6.13
N TYR A 106 -0.95 21.49 6.87
CA TYR A 106 -1.09 20.15 7.45
C TYR A 106 -1.61 20.26 8.89
N VAL A 107 -2.63 19.47 9.22
CA VAL A 107 -3.14 19.35 10.59
C VAL A 107 -3.07 17.88 10.98
N ILE A 108 -2.19 17.57 11.93
CA ILE A 108 -1.92 16.21 12.38
C ILE A 108 -2.74 15.93 13.64
N GLN A 109 -3.51 14.85 13.61
CA GLN A 109 -4.24 14.35 14.77
C GLN A 109 -3.76 12.95 15.11
N PHE A 110 -3.38 12.75 16.37
CA PHE A 110 -3.06 11.46 16.93
C PHE A 110 -4.24 11.01 17.79
N PHE A 111 -4.75 9.82 17.52
CA PHE A 111 -5.83 9.20 18.27
C PHE A 111 -5.29 7.97 18.97
N GLN A 112 -5.60 7.86 20.25
CA GLN A 112 -5.46 6.62 20.99
C GLN A 112 -6.82 6.17 21.48
N TYR A 113 -7.17 4.95 21.12
CA TYR A 113 -8.37 4.27 21.56
C TYR A 113 -7.96 3.23 22.60
N ASP A 114 -8.54 3.35 23.78
CA ASP A 114 -8.50 2.37 24.86
C ASP A 114 -9.94 2.04 25.27
N ASN A 115 -10.16 0.92 25.96
CA ASN A 115 -11.49 0.45 26.39
C ASN A 115 -12.29 1.49 27.17
N ASN A 116 -11.62 2.43 27.84
CA ASN A 116 -12.25 3.41 28.71
C ASN A 116 -12.36 4.81 28.11
N ALA A 117 -11.51 5.17 27.14
CA ALA A 117 -11.44 6.53 26.62
C ALA A 117 -10.83 6.60 25.21
N THR A 118 -11.24 7.63 24.48
CA THR A 118 -10.61 8.04 23.22
C THR A 118 -9.91 9.37 23.46
N GLU A 119 -8.60 9.38 23.32
CA GLU A 119 -7.79 10.59 23.45
C GLU A 119 -7.36 11.08 22.08
N MET A 120 -7.44 12.39 21.88
CA MET A 120 -7.03 13.06 20.64
C MET A 120 -6.02 14.16 20.96
N LEU A 121 -4.90 14.14 20.26
CA LEU A 121 -3.83 15.13 20.36
C LEU A 121 -3.56 15.77 19.00
N TYR A 122 -3.40 17.10 18.99
CA TYR A 122 -2.93 17.83 17.82
C TYR A 122 -1.40 17.91 17.86
N LEU A 123 -0.76 17.40 16.81
CA LEU A 123 0.69 17.38 16.69
C LEU A 123 1.17 18.44 15.69
N ASP A 124 2.38 18.94 15.92
CA ASP A 124 2.99 19.94 15.06
C ASP A 124 3.80 19.27 13.95
N VAL A 125 4.02 20.00 12.86
CA VAL A 125 4.84 19.55 11.73
C VAL A 125 6.13 20.34 11.72
N ILE A 126 7.26 19.63 11.69
CA ILE A 126 8.61 20.20 11.70
C ILE A 126 9.40 19.67 10.49
N GLN A 127 10.53 20.31 10.18
CA GLN A 127 11.47 19.74 9.21
C GLN A 127 12.21 18.56 9.86
N CYS A 128 12.35 17.46 9.13
CA CYS A 128 13.07 16.29 9.63
C CYS A 128 14.54 16.62 9.91
N THR A 129 15.06 16.16 11.06
CA THR A 129 16.47 16.33 11.45
C THR A 129 17.38 15.22 10.93
N ASN A 130 16.80 14.06 10.61
CA ASN A 130 17.55 12.90 10.14
C ASN A 130 18.15 13.14 8.74
N PRO A 131 19.47 12.89 8.53
CA PRO A 131 20.11 13.02 7.22
C PRO A 131 19.44 12.20 6.11
N GLN A 132 18.85 11.04 6.44
CA GLN A 132 18.17 10.18 5.46
C GLN A 132 16.81 10.74 5.01
N LEU A 133 16.20 11.62 5.82
CA LEU A 133 14.89 12.23 5.57
C LEU A 133 15.03 13.71 5.21
N GLN A 134 16.18 14.12 4.70
CA GLN A 134 16.42 15.52 4.35
C GLN A 134 15.42 16.01 3.30
N GLY A 135 14.76 17.14 3.59
CA GLY A 135 13.74 17.72 2.70
C GLY A 135 12.33 17.11 2.85
N PHE A 136 12.11 16.27 3.86
CA PHE A 136 10.79 15.81 4.28
C PHE A 136 10.31 16.58 5.53
N ASN A 137 8.99 16.61 5.70
CA ASN A 137 8.34 17.06 6.91
C ASN A 137 8.19 15.87 7.87
N CYS A 138 8.51 16.07 9.14
CA CYS A 138 8.35 15.11 10.21
C CYS A 138 7.29 15.59 11.20
N ILE A 139 6.70 14.65 11.92
CA ILE A 139 5.70 14.94 12.95
C ILE A 139 6.43 15.13 14.28
N ASP A 140 6.18 16.25 14.96
CA ASP A 140 6.74 16.48 16.29
C ASP A 140 5.89 15.78 17.35
N PHE A 141 6.43 14.66 17.85
CA PHE A 141 5.82 13.87 18.91
C PHE A 141 6.15 14.38 20.33
N SER A 142 6.79 15.55 20.47
CA SER A 142 7.11 16.14 21.78
C SER A 142 5.89 16.29 22.71
N LYS A 143 4.70 16.55 22.14
CA LYS A 143 3.42 16.63 22.87
C LYS A 143 2.84 15.25 23.25
N ALA A 144 3.34 14.19 22.64
CA ALA A 144 2.87 12.81 22.79
C ALA A 144 3.93 11.89 23.42
N ASN A 145 4.89 12.42 24.18
CA ASN A 145 5.99 11.65 24.78
C ASN A 145 5.54 10.49 25.70
N ASN A 146 4.34 10.59 26.29
CA ASN A 146 3.78 9.54 27.16
C ASN A 146 2.96 8.49 26.39
N TYR A 147 2.92 8.60 25.05
CA TYR A 147 2.11 7.77 24.19
C TYR A 147 2.99 6.86 23.33
N THR A 148 2.44 5.72 22.94
CA THR A 148 3.02 4.80 21.96
C THR A 148 2.02 4.55 20.85
N LEU A 149 2.49 4.14 19.68
CA LEU A 149 1.61 3.48 18.71
C LEU A 149 1.33 2.08 19.22
N ALA A 150 0.22 1.97 19.93
CA ALA A 150 -0.26 0.72 20.50
C ALA A 150 -1.26 0.04 19.56
N PHE A 151 -1.14 -1.28 19.42
CA PHE A 151 -2.14 -2.15 18.83
C PHE A 151 -2.28 -3.43 19.68
N ASP A 152 -3.47 -3.67 20.21
CA ASP A 152 -3.83 -4.85 21.00
C ASP A 152 -5.28 -5.22 20.67
N ASN A 153 -5.46 -6.33 19.95
CA ASN A 153 -6.77 -6.79 19.53
C ASN A 153 -7.59 -7.34 20.70
N ASN A 154 -6.95 -7.93 21.72
CA ASN A 154 -7.64 -8.53 22.85
C ASN A 154 -8.23 -7.47 23.79
N ASN A 155 -7.48 -6.38 23.97
CA ASN A 155 -7.91 -5.26 24.79
C ASN A 155 -8.54 -4.12 23.97
N ASN A 156 -8.83 -4.31 22.68
CA ASN A 156 -9.35 -3.28 21.76
C ASN A 156 -8.57 -1.95 21.81
N ILE A 157 -7.26 -2.01 22.06
CA ILE A 157 -6.40 -0.83 22.08
C ILE A 157 -5.87 -0.64 20.67
N PHE A 158 -6.08 0.54 20.08
CA PHE A 158 -5.43 0.87 18.82
C PHE A 158 -5.11 2.35 18.74
N SER A 159 -4.03 2.67 18.04
CA SER A 159 -3.61 4.04 17.81
C SER A 159 -3.69 4.35 16.32
N GLN A 160 -4.11 5.57 16.00
CA GLN A 160 -4.23 6.04 14.63
C GLN A 160 -3.60 7.42 14.50
N LEU A 161 -2.83 7.60 13.43
CA LEU A 161 -2.29 8.89 13.06
C LEU A 161 -3.01 9.37 11.80
N GLN A 162 -3.60 10.56 11.88
CA GLN A 162 -4.33 11.19 10.78
C GLN A 162 -3.61 12.46 10.33
N ILE A 163 -3.20 12.49 9.07
CA ILE A 163 -2.58 13.65 8.43
C ILE A 163 -3.64 14.31 7.56
N ASN A 164 -4.19 15.43 8.04
CA ASN A 164 -5.17 16.20 7.28
C ASN A 164 -4.47 17.29 6.47
N ILE A 165 -4.86 17.44 5.21
CA ILE A 165 -4.30 18.39 4.26
C ILE A 165 -5.42 19.35 3.85
N TYR A 166 -5.21 20.63 4.13
CA TYR A 166 -6.17 21.71 3.87
C TYR A 166 -5.59 22.74 2.92
N GLY A 167 -6.45 23.37 2.11
CA GLY A 167 -6.12 24.67 1.55
C GLY A 167 -5.93 25.68 2.68
N CYS A 168 -4.99 26.62 2.52
CA CYS A 168 -4.58 27.52 3.59
C CYS A 168 -5.75 28.28 4.24
N ARG A 169 -6.73 28.69 3.41
CA ARG A 169 -7.93 29.43 3.82
C ARG A 169 -9.11 28.57 4.23
N ASP A 170 -9.04 27.26 4.05
CA ASP A 170 -10.14 26.36 4.41
C ASP A 170 -10.23 26.27 5.94
N LEU A 171 -11.46 26.30 6.44
CA LEU A 171 -11.79 26.20 7.86
C LEU A 171 -12.91 25.18 8.05
N ASP A 172 -12.79 24.40 9.11
CA ASP A 172 -13.81 23.45 9.54
C ASP A 172 -13.70 23.20 11.06
N ASN A 173 -14.35 22.14 11.54
CA ASN A 173 -14.33 21.76 12.95
C ASN A 173 -12.93 21.30 13.45
N ILE A 174 -12.00 20.99 12.54
CA ILE A 174 -10.66 20.49 12.84
C ILE A 174 -9.63 21.62 12.68
N LYS A 175 -9.63 22.31 11.53
CA LYS A 175 -8.78 23.46 11.27
C LYS A 175 -9.56 24.75 11.55
N THR A 176 -9.28 25.38 12.69
CA THR A 176 -9.99 26.58 13.16
C THR A 176 -9.24 27.89 12.91
N THR A 177 -7.98 27.84 12.47
CA THR A 177 -7.12 29.01 12.28
C THR A 177 -6.62 29.13 10.84
N VAL A 178 -6.37 30.37 10.40
CA VAL A 178 -5.81 30.70 9.08
C VAL A 178 -4.47 31.43 9.30
N PRO A 179 -3.36 30.92 8.73
CA PRO A 179 -2.08 31.63 8.74
C PRO A 179 -2.14 33.00 8.07
N ASN A 180 -1.36 33.97 8.56
CA ASN A 180 -1.38 35.34 8.05
C ASN A 180 -0.87 35.48 6.59
N ASN A 181 -0.07 34.52 6.12
CA ASN A 181 0.57 34.54 4.80
C ASN A 181 -0.11 33.63 3.76
N CYS A 182 -1.41 33.34 3.92
CA CYS A 182 -2.15 32.52 2.97
C CYS A 182 -2.30 33.16 1.59
N ALA A 183 -2.03 32.37 0.54
CA ALA A 183 -2.30 32.72 -0.85
C ALA A 183 -3.79 33.04 -1.10
N ALA A 184 -4.10 33.70 -2.23
CA ALA A 184 -5.48 33.97 -2.61
C ALA A 184 -6.21 32.66 -2.99
N GLN A 185 -7.54 32.61 -2.81
CA GLN A 185 -8.30 31.37 -3.06
C GLN A 185 -8.17 30.88 -4.51
N SER A 186 -8.08 31.80 -5.48
CA SER A 186 -7.83 31.44 -6.88
C SER A 186 -6.50 30.72 -7.05
N GLU A 187 -5.43 31.25 -6.47
CA GLU A 187 -4.09 30.66 -6.53
C GLU A 187 -4.05 29.29 -5.83
N ILE A 188 -4.77 29.15 -4.71
CA ILE A 188 -4.91 27.86 -4.00
C ILE A 188 -5.65 26.84 -4.88
N ASN A 189 -6.75 27.25 -5.52
CA ASN A 189 -7.50 26.38 -6.42
C ASN A 189 -6.64 25.95 -7.61
N ASP A 190 -5.85 26.86 -8.19
CA ASP A 190 -4.95 26.54 -9.30
C ASP A 190 -3.91 25.48 -8.90
N VAL A 191 -3.35 25.59 -7.69
CA VAL A 191 -2.41 24.60 -7.13
C VAL A 191 -3.11 23.25 -6.91
N ILE A 192 -4.31 23.23 -6.34
CA ILE A 192 -5.03 21.97 -6.06
C ILE A 192 -5.50 21.30 -7.36
N ASP A 193 -6.04 22.07 -8.29
CA ASP A 193 -6.59 21.58 -9.56
C ASP A 193 -5.49 21.03 -10.48
N GLN A 194 -4.29 21.62 -10.47
CA GLN A 194 -3.13 21.10 -11.22
C GLN A 194 -2.70 19.70 -10.76
N ILE A 195 -2.91 19.36 -9.48
CA ILE A 195 -2.42 18.11 -8.92
C ILE A 195 -3.42 16.96 -9.20
N ASN A 196 -4.55 17.24 -9.86
CA ASN A 196 -5.55 16.25 -10.32
C ASN A 196 -6.00 15.27 -9.21
N ILE A 197 -5.86 15.68 -7.95
CA ILE A 197 -6.34 14.92 -6.81
C ILE A 197 -7.82 15.28 -6.70
N PHE A 198 -8.71 14.33 -7.02
CA PHE A 198 -10.18 14.40 -6.95
C PHE A 198 -10.74 15.62 -6.17
N LYS A 199 -11.33 16.62 -6.83
CA LYS A 199 -12.20 17.76 -6.38
C LYS A 199 -12.82 17.78 -4.94
N ARG A 200 -12.12 17.36 -3.89
CA ARG A 200 -12.52 17.37 -2.49
C ARG A 200 -11.58 18.35 -1.78
N ARG A 201 -12.19 19.28 -1.05
CA ARG A 201 -11.49 20.37 -0.32
C ARG A 201 -10.81 19.92 0.97
N HIS A 202 -10.89 18.64 1.32
CA HIS A 202 -10.32 18.06 2.52
C HIS A 202 -9.75 16.68 2.17
N TRP A 203 -8.50 16.45 2.56
CA TRP A 203 -7.81 15.17 2.42
C TRP A 203 -7.32 14.71 3.78
N ALA A 204 -7.53 13.43 4.08
CA ALA A 204 -7.01 12.82 5.29
C ALA A 204 -6.28 11.52 4.89
N ILE A 205 -5.03 11.40 5.31
CA ILE A 205 -4.28 10.15 5.25
C ILE A 205 -4.40 9.51 6.62
N TYR A 206 -4.99 8.31 6.66
CA TYR A 206 -5.12 7.52 7.89
C TYR A 206 -4.02 6.46 7.91
N LEU A 207 -3.10 6.61 8.84
CA LEU A 207 -2.06 5.62 9.11
C LEU A 207 -2.54 4.76 10.28
N ASN A 208 -2.99 3.56 9.94
CA ASN A 208 -3.30 2.50 10.89
C ASN A 208 -2.11 1.55 10.96
N PHE A 209 -1.65 1.26 12.17
CA PHE A 209 -0.46 0.45 12.38
C PHE A 209 -0.86 -0.99 12.66
N TYR A 210 -0.43 -1.88 11.76
CA TYR A 210 -0.58 -3.32 11.88
C TYR A 210 0.79 -3.97 11.65
N ARG A 211 1.08 -5.06 12.34
CA ARG A 211 2.31 -5.84 12.09
C ARG A 211 2.04 -6.86 10.99
N ASN A 212 2.87 -6.86 9.96
CA ASN A 212 2.98 -8.00 9.04
C ASN A 212 4.00 -8.98 9.64
N GLY A 213 3.60 -10.24 9.80
CA GLY A 213 4.46 -11.35 10.23
C GLY A 213 5.33 -11.87 9.11
#